data_AF-E3S939-F1
#
_entry.id   AF-E3S939-F1
#
_cell.length_a   1.000
_cell.length_b   1.000
_cell.length_c   1.000
_cell.angle_alpha   90.00
_cell.angle_beta   90.00
_cell.angle_gamma   90.00
#
_symmetry.space_group_name_H-M   'P 1'
#
loop_
_entity.id
_entity.type
_entity.pdbx_description
1 polymer ?
#
loop_
_entity_poly.entity_id
_entity_poly.type
_entity_poly.pdbx_seq_one_letter_code
_entity_poly.pdbx_strand_id
1 'polypeptide(L)'
;MSTERDVSVDPFKDTYVELASLLPETAQTALVDDDDNKNTTPHSCPAEVTENLQKTMFTEPVQAPVPTLRSSSSITHGFHSNQASLKYISIPVIHSVPVGLDAPITWRECDLMYLLSLLKSEELVANTLVFTPSLNELEHATYPIHLQLHEKTTPTPLGFEISAHSLDTPIRTDRPPTLIAESRTHCSTAAIARRSLAQSLLSNPASVSNAIDRYNVLYTLYTTPLARLEAMYRAMCTMAIIPDCEWLERLAQLRGIVNGQYLVGAGVDENCSVEARVEYYLLEIGRGLLESWIRMVRVCLDKEEDQRAACVEVYRDAAEFLARASDEVMD
;
A
#
# COMPACT_ATOMS: atom_id res chain seq x y z
N MET A 1 -7.64 -2.65 51.16
CA MET A 1 -6.83 -3.40 50.17
C MET A 1 -7.77 -3.86 49.09
N SER A 2 -7.69 -3.24 47.91
CA SER A 2 -8.49 -3.60 46.75
C SER A 2 -7.54 -3.74 45.58
N THR A 3 -7.53 -4.90 44.93
CA THR A 3 -6.67 -5.15 43.76
C THR A 3 -7.34 -4.54 42.53
N GLU A 4 -6.76 -3.46 42.00
CA GLU A 4 -7.10 -3.00 40.66
C GLU A 4 -6.76 -4.11 39.66
N ARG A 5 -7.73 -4.43 38.80
CA ARG A 5 -7.46 -5.28 37.64
C ARG A 5 -6.98 -4.36 36.54
N ASP A 6 -5.70 -4.44 36.20
CA ASP A 6 -5.20 -3.93 34.93
C ASP A 6 -5.95 -4.65 33.80
N VAL A 7 -6.93 -3.96 33.22
CA VAL A 7 -7.50 -4.34 31.94
C VAL A 7 -6.52 -3.85 30.90
N SER A 8 -5.63 -4.74 30.47
CA SER A 8 -4.78 -4.49 29.31
C SER A 8 -5.68 -4.27 28.09
N VAL A 9 -5.84 -3.01 27.71
CA VAL A 9 -6.46 -2.62 26.44
C VAL A 9 -5.41 -2.84 25.37
N ASP A 10 -5.52 -3.97 24.68
CA ASP A 10 -4.74 -4.27 23.49
C ASP A 10 -5.03 -3.20 22.41
N PRO A 11 -4.06 -2.35 22.04
CA PRO A 11 -4.31 -1.22 21.15
C PRO A 11 -4.48 -1.61 19.68
N PHE A 12 -4.19 -2.86 19.29
CA PHE A 12 -3.95 -3.24 17.89
C PHE A 12 -4.89 -4.35 17.40
N LYS A 13 -6.19 -4.18 17.65
CA LYS A 13 -7.25 -4.99 17.00
C LYS A 13 -7.46 -4.65 15.52
N ASP A 14 -6.69 -3.73 14.98
CA ASP A 14 -6.86 -3.22 13.64
C ASP A 14 -6.58 -4.31 12.59
N THR A 15 -7.62 -4.56 11.80
CA THR A 15 -7.61 -5.53 10.72
C THR A 15 -7.17 -4.78 9.47
N TYR A 16 -5.90 -4.95 9.09
CA TYR A 16 -5.35 -4.31 7.89
C TYR A 16 -6.24 -4.60 6.67
N VAL A 17 -6.57 -3.53 5.94
CA VAL A 17 -7.40 -3.60 4.73
C VAL A 17 -6.50 -3.67 3.50
N GLU A 18 -6.57 -4.80 2.81
CA GLU A 18 -5.83 -5.04 1.57
C GLU A 18 -6.34 -4.11 0.45
N LEU A 19 -5.48 -3.32 -0.19
CA LEU A 19 -5.93 -2.41 -1.26
C LEU A 19 -6.60 -3.14 -2.43
N ALA A 20 -6.18 -4.36 -2.73
CA ALA A 20 -6.80 -5.20 -3.75
C ALA A 20 -8.24 -5.63 -3.39
N SER A 21 -8.63 -5.66 -2.10
CA SER A 21 -10.00 -5.95 -1.68
C SER A 21 -10.95 -4.75 -1.73
N LEU A 22 -10.43 -3.55 -2.04
CA LEU A 22 -11.21 -2.33 -2.27
C LEU A 22 -11.64 -2.16 -3.73
N LEU A 23 -11.21 -3.05 -4.64
CA LEU A 23 -11.63 -3.07 -6.04
C LEU A 23 -12.90 -3.92 -6.21
N PRO A 24 -13.90 -3.49 -6.99
CA PRO A 24 -15.11 -4.27 -7.23
C PRO A 24 -14.81 -5.51 -8.11
N GLU A 25 -15.38 -6.65 -7.72
CA GLU A 25 -15.34 -7.89 -8.52
C GLU A 25 -16.09 -7.72 -9.85
N THR A 26 -15.37 -7.48 -10.96
CA THR A 26 -15.97 -7.47 -12.31
C THR A 26 -15.17 -8.32 -13.29
N ALA A 27 -15.25 -9.65 -13.14
CA ALA A 27 -14.89 -10.61 -14.19
C ALA A 27 -15.54 -12.00 -14.00
N GLN A 28 -16.82 -12.10 -13.63
CA GLN A 28 -17.54 -13.36 -13.86
C GLN A 28 -17.83 -13.49 -15.35
N THR A 29 -17.10 -14.39 -16.01
CA THR A 29 -17.20 -14.69 -17.43
C THR A 29 -18.61 -15.17 -17.77
N ALA A 30 -19.31 -14.40 -18.60
CA ALA A 30 -20.52 -14.88 -19.25
C ALA A 30 -20.14 -15.97 -20.27
N LEU A 31 -20.26 -17.24 -19.85
CA LEU A 31 -20.25 -18.37 -20.77
C LEU A 31 -21.69 -18.64 -21.24
N VAL A 32 -21.82 -18.72 -22.55
CA VAL A 32 -23.07 -18.89 -23.28
C VAL A 32 -23.46 -20.37 -23.26
N ASP A 33 -24.71 -20.67 -22.92
CA ASP A 33 -25.33 -21.98 -23.20
C ASP A 33 -25.41 -22.19 -24.72
N ASP A 34 -24.85 -23.29 -25.23
CA ASP A 34 -25.42 -23.99 -26.39
C ASP A 34 -25.10 -25.49 -26.33
N ASP A 35 -26.01 -26.29 -26.90
CA ASP A 35 -26.30 -27.66 -26.41
C ASP A 35 -25.78 -28.81 -27.31
N ASP A 36 -25.67 -30.00 -26.70
CA ASP A 36 -25.72 -31.36 -27.25
C ASP A 36 -24.78 -31.77 -28.43
N ASN A 37 -23.96 -32.83 -28.24
CA ASN A 37 -24.25 -34.17 -28.82
C ASN A 37 -23.19 -35.28 -28.49
N LYS A 38 -23.59 -36.19 -27.61
CA LYS A 38 -23.29 -37.65 -27.45
C LYS A 38 -21.99 -38.34 -27.96
N ASN A 39 -21.50 -39.20 -27.04
CA ASN A 39 -20.91 -40.56 -27.22
C ASN A 39 -19.53 -40.74 -27.93
N THR A 40 -18.49 -41.09 -27.16
CA THR A 40 -18.04 -42.50 -26.96
C THR A 40 -16.82 -42.64 -26.02
N THR A 41 -16.91 -43.58 -25.09
CA THR A 41 -15.77 -44.31 -24.44
C THR A 41 -15.68 -45.72 -25.08
N PRO A 42 -14.61 -46.55 -24.90
CA PRO A 42 -13.67 -46.59 -23.76
C PRO A 42 -12.17 -46.95 -24.04
N HIS A 43 -11.40 -46.97 -22.93
CA HIS A 43 -10.19 -47.78 -22.63
C HIS A 43 -8.75 -47.31 -22.96
N SER A 44 -7.90 -47.67 -22.00
CA SER A 44 -6.44 -47.93 -22.05
C SER A 44 -5.45 -46.77 -21.85
N CYS A 45 -4.97 -46.63 -20.61
CA CYS A 45 -3.55 -46.34 -20.38
C CYS A 45 -2.70 -47.51 -20.91
N PRO A 46 -1.47 -47.25 -21.38
CA PRO A 46 -0.33 -47.49 -20.49
C PRO A 46 0.60 -46.27 -20.37
N ALA A 47 1.60 -46.41 -19.50
CA ALA A 47 2.55 -45.35 -19.14
C ALA A 47 3.74 -45.22 -20.11
N GLU A 48 4.53 -44.18 -19.84
CA GLU A 48 5.91 -43.93 -20.31
C GLU A 48 6.11 -43.30 -21.71
N VAL A 49 7.19 -42.50 -21.79
CA VAL A 49 7.81 -41.88 -22.98
C VAL A 49 7.12 -40.64 -23.58
N THR A 50 7.04 -39.55 -22.80
CA THR A 50 7.21 -38.16 -23.29
C THR A 50 8.02 -37.28 -22.32
N GLU A 51 9.13 -37.80 -21.77
CA GLU A 51 10.22 -36.90 -21.39
C GLU A 51 10.77 -36.20 -22.64
N ASN A 52 11.23 -34.95 -22.49
CA ASN A 52 11.87 -34.11 -23.51
C ASN A 52 10.97 -33.41 -24.54
N LEU A 53 10.01 -32.57 -24.10
CA LEU A 53 9.54 -31.43 -24.94
C LEU A 53 8.95 -30.21 -24.20
N GLN A 54 9.40 -29.93 -22.97
CA GLN A 54 9.20 -28.63 -22.31
C GLN A 54 10.52 -28.12 -21.71
N LYS A 55 11.47 -27.76 -22.59
CA LYS A 55 12.78 -27.21 -22.21
C LYS A 55 13.16 -25.96 -23.01
N THR A 56 12.19 -25.11 -23.32
CA THR A 56 12.38 -23.76 -23.90
C THR A 56 11.08 -22.96 -23.81
N MET A 57 10.79 -22.32 -22.68
CA MET A 57 10.11 -21.01 -22.65
C MET A 57 10.21 -20.37 -21.27
N PHE A 58 10.46 -19.06 -21.25
CA PHE A 58 10.45 -18.18 -20.07
C PHE A 58 11.29 -18.61 -18.86
N THR A 59 12.62 -18.46 -19.01
CA THR A 59 13.50 -18.11 -17.89
C THR A 59 14.12 -16.75 -18.18
N GLU A 60 13.26 -15.74 -18.29
CA GLU A 60 13.67 -14.33 -18.26
C GLU A 60 13.72 -13.91 -16.77
N PRO A 61 14.83 -13.38 -16.26
CA PRO A 61 14.91 -12.95 -14.88
C PRO A 61 14.04 -11.72 -14.68
N VAL A 62 12.85 -11.90 -14.08
CA VAL A 62 11.99 -10.80 -13.66
C VAL A 62 12.79 -9.91 -12.71
N GLN A 63 13.16 -8.72 -13.18
CA GLN A 63 13.67 -7.65 -12.33
C GLN A 63 12.52 -7.13 -11.48
N ALA A 64 12.27 -7.79 -10.35
CA ALA A 64 11.35 -7.30 -9.34
C ALA A 64 11.86 -5.93 -8.84
N PRO A 65 11.06 -4.85 -8.86
CA PRO A 65 11.40 -3.63 -8.14
C PRO A 65 11.64 -3.94 -6.65
N VAL A 66 12.72 -3.39 -6.13
CA VAL A 66 13.34 -3.73 -4.85
C VAL A 66 13.22 -2.54 -3.90
N PRO A 67 13.07 -2.74 -2.57
CA PRO A 67 13.31 -1.68 -1.59
C PRO A 67 14.68 -1.01 -1.79
N THR A 68 14.68 0.24 -2.28
CA THR A 68 15.90 1.01 -2.58
C THR A 68 15.91 2.33 -1.79
N LEU A 69 16.66 2.36 -0.70
CA LEU A 69 17.00 3.59 0.01
C LEU A 69 17.97 4.44 -0.82
N ARG A 70 17.45 5.38 -1.61
CA ARG A 70 18.26 6.36 -2.35
C ARG A 70 18.50 7.64 -1.54
N SER A 71 19.78 7.99 -1.39
CA SER A 71 20.23 9.30 -0.90
C SER A 71 19.98 10.38 -1.96
N SER A 72 19.33 11.48 -1.58
CA SER A 72 18.76 12.48 -2.49
C SER A 72 19.74 13.54 -3.01
N SER A 73 19.73 13.78 -4.34
CA SER A 73 20.18 14.99 -5.08
C SER A 73 20.08 14.82 -6.61
N SER A 74 19.95 15.86 -7.46
CA SER A 74 19.52 17.27 -7.26
C SER A 74 19.40 18.00 -8.63
N ILE A 75 18.24 18.61 -8.92
CA ILE A 75 18.01 19.83 -9.76
C ILE A 75 18.44 19.83 -11.26
N THR A 76 17.48 20.01 -12.19
CA THR A 76 17.44 21.18 -13.14
C THR A 76 16.20 21.27 -14.07
N HIS A 77 15.48 22.40 -13.97
CA HIS A 77 14.52 23.07 -14.88
C HIS A 77 14.27 22.61 -16.34
N GLY A 78 13.01 22.75 -16.82
CA GLY A 78 12.76 23.40 -18.13
C GLY A 78 11.42 23.27 -18.90
N PHE A 79 10.51 24.26 -18.73
CA PHE A 79 9.63 24.88 -19.75
C PHE A 79 8.43 24.16 -20.48
N HIS A 80 7.23 24.77 -20.27
CA HIS A 80 5.97 24.93 -21.05
C HIS A 80 5.75 24.16 -22.40
N SER A 81 4.54 23.74 -22.82
CA SER A 81 3.32 24.58 -22.99
C SER A 81 2.10 23.86 -23.64
N ASN A 82 0.88 24.42 -23.41
CA ASN A 82 -0.36 24.39 -24.24
C ASN A 82 -1.22 23.11 -24.48
N GLN A 83 -2.44 23.12 -23.87
CA GLN A 83 -3.80 23.14 -24.48
C GLN A 83 -4.13 22.32 -25.77
N ALA A 84 -5.33 21.73 -25.96
CA ALA A 84 -6.57 21.62 -25.15
C ALA A 84 -7.61 20.65 -25.80
N SER A 85 -8.79 20.49 -25.17
CA SER A 85 -10.10 20.12 -25.80
C SER A 85 -10.39 18.60 -26.00
N LEU A 86 -11.58 18.02 -25.75
CA LEU A 86 -12.76 18.31 -24.89
C LEU A 86 -13.77 17.12 -24.99
N LYS A 87 -14.54 16.84 -23.92
CA LYS A 87 -15.74 15.94 -23.87
C LYS A 87 -15.41 14.43 -23.97
N TYR A 88 -16.18 13.48 -23.41
CA TYR A 88 -17.59 13.49 -22.94
C TYR A 88 -17.76 12.85 -21.54
N ILE A 89 -18.91 13.08 -20.90
CA ILE A 89 -19.24 12.64 -19.54
C ILE A 89 -19.58 11.14 -19.46
N SER A 90 -19.01 10.40 -18.51
CA SER A 90 -19.65 9.27 -17.78
C SER A 90 -18.87 8.87 -16.53
N ILE A 91 -19.57 8.21 -15.61
CA ILE A 91 -19.19 7.75 -14.25
C ILE A 91 -17.79 7.10 -14.21
N PRO A 92 -16.94 7.35 -13.19
CA PRO A 92 -15.58 6.82 -13.14
C PRO A 92 -15.56 5.31 -12.86
N VAL A 93 -15.47 4.52 -13.92
CA VAL A 93 -14.84 3.20 -13.87
C VAL A 93 -13.34 3.44 -13.59
N ILE A 94 -12.79 2.76 -12.59
CA ILE A 94 -11.35 2.82 -12.29
C ILE A 94 -10.62 1.99 -13.34
N HIS A 95 -10.28 2.64 -14.46
CA HIS A 95 -9.40 2.10 -15.48
C HIS A 95 -8.16 2.97 -15.59
N SER A 96 -7.07 2.46 -15.02
CA SER A 96 -5.71 2.95 -15.26
C SER A 96 -5.40 2.82 -16.75
N VAL A 97 -5.03 3.92 -17.39
CA VAL A 97 -4.42 3.94 -18.72
C VAL A 97 -2.99 4.46 -18.54
N PRO A 98 -1.97 3.80 -19.12
CA PRO A 98 -0.59 4.23 -18.97
C PRO A 98 -0.35 5.54 -19.71
N VAL A 99 -0.52 6.66 -19.01
CA VAL A 99 0.20 7.88 -19.35
C VAL A 99 1.65 7.60 -18.99
N GLY A 100 2.57 7.74 -19.96
CA GLY A 100 3.96 7.27 -19.84
C GLY A 100 4.65 7.73 -18.55
N LEU A 101 5.59 6.92 -18.07
CA LEU A 101 6.25 7.06 -16.76
C LEU A 101 6.81 8.47 -16.49
N ASP A 102 7.22 9.19 -17.54
CA ASP A 102 7.78 10.55 -17.46
C ASP A 102 6.73 11.69 -17.44
N ALA A 103 5.44 11.39 -17.49
CA ALA A 103 4.40 12.43 -17.52
C ALA A 103 4.07 12.95 -16.11
N PRO A 104 3.95 14.28 -15.91
CA PRO A 104 3.61 14.86 -14.62
C PRO A 104 2.20 14.48 -14.19
N ILE A 105 2.04 14.22 -12.91
CA ILE A 105 0.77 13.90 -12.25
C ILE A 105 -0.15 15.12 -12.37
N THR A 106 -1.38 14.88 -12.82
CA THR A 106 -2.36 15.94 -13.07
C THR A 106 -2.95 16.56 -11.80
N TRP A 107 -2.76 15.91 -10.65
CA TRP A 107 -3.33 16.26 -9.35
C TRP A 107 -4.83 16.55 -9.41
N ARG A 108 -5.55 15.67 -10.09
CA ARG A 108 -7.02 15.56 -10.02
C ARG A 108 -7.42 14.98 -8.66
N GLU A 109 -8.72 15.01 -8.39
CA GLU A 109 -9.30 14.37 -7.20
C GLU A 109 -8.90 12.89 -7.07
N CYS A 110 -9.01 12.11 -8.15
CA CYS A 110 -8.62 10.70 -8.15
C CYS A 110 -7.14 10.49 -7.80
N ASP A 111 -6.24 11.38 -8.25
CA ASP A 111 -4.80 11.25 -8.02
C ASP A 111 -4.47 11.50 -6.54
N LEU A 112 -5.14 12.47 -5.90
CA LEU A 112 -5.03 12.75 -4.46
C LEU A 112 -5.69 11.66 -3.59
N MET A 113 -6.86 11.17 -4.00
CA MET A 113 -7.54 10.07 -3.30
C MET A 113 -6.75 8.77 -3.39
N TYR A 114 -6.07 8.51 -4.52
CA TYR A 114 -5.15 7.39 -4.65
C TYR A 114 -3.96 7.55 -3.71
N LEU A 115 -3.30 8.72 -3.67
CA LEU A 115 -2.24 9.00 -2.71
C LEU A 115 -2.67 8.74 -1.25
N LEU A 116 -3.89 9.15 -0.87
CA LEU A 116 -4.43 8.85 0.45
C LEU A 116 -4.72 7.37 0.67
N SER A 117 -5.18 6.64 -0.35
CA SER A 117 -5.31 5.18 -0.21
C SER A 117 -3.95 4.51 0.04
N LEU A 118 -2.85 5.04 -0.48
CA LEU A 118 -1.52 4.47 -0.29
C LEU A 118 -0.88 4.82 1.06
N LEU A 119 -1.12 6.02 1.59
CA LEU A 119 -0.50 6.55 2.82
C LEU A 119 -1.40 6.47 4.08
N LYS A 120 -2.72 6.41 3.87
CA LYS A 120 -3.79 6.62 4.86
C LYS A 120 -4.98 5.68 4.61
N SER A 121 -4.69 4.43 4.23
CA SER A 121 -5.70 3.43 3.87
C SER A 121 -6.72 3.18 4.98
N GLU A 122 -6.27 3.09 6.23
CA GLU A 122 -7.11 2.77 7.39
C GLU A 122 -8.07 3.94 7.70
N GLU A 123 -7.58 5.17 7.75
CA GLU A 123 -8.40 6.37 7.95
C GLU A 123 -9.36 6.64 6.77
N LEU A 124 -8.94 6.29 5.55
CA LEU A 124 -9.77 6.40 4.36
C LEU A 124 -10.92 5.38 4.39
N VAL A 125 -10.65 4.11 4.70
CA VAL A 125 -11.68 3.05 4.78
C VAL A 125 -12.61 3.28 5.99
N ALA A 126 -12.09 3.80 7.10
CA ALA A 126 -12.89 4.21 8.25
C ALA A 126 -13.72 5.50 7.99
N ASN A 127 -13.54 6.17 6.85
CA ASN A 127 -14.21 7.43 6.49
C ASN A 127 -14.03 8.55 7.55
N THR A 128 -12.88 8.54 8.24
CA THR A 128 -12.52 9.56 9.23
C THR A 128 -11.92 10.79 8.58
N LEU A 129 -11.36 10.67 7.39
CA LEU A 129 -10.79 11.79 6.63
C LEU A 129 -11.86 12.82 6.20
N VAL A 130 -11.50 14.11 6.23
CA VAL A 130 -12.35 15.26 5.83
C VAL A 130 -11.51 16.32 5.13
N PHE A 131 -11.99 16.78 3.97
CA PHE A 131 -11.43 17.93 3.27
C PHE A 131 -12.21 19.21 3.59
N THR A 132 -11.48 20.31 3.80
CA THR A 132 -12.02 21.65 3.95
C THR A 132 -11.32 22.59 2.97
N PRO A 133 -12.01 23.17 1.97
CA PRO A 133 -13.37 22.84 1.51
C PRO A 133 -13.42 21.40 0.96
N SER A 134 -14.62 20.86 0.74
CA SER A 134 -14.75 19.52 0.15
C SER A 134 -14.24 19.49 -1.30
N LEU A 135 -13.81 18.33 -1.80
CA LEU A 135 -13.22 18.23 -3.14
C LEU A 135 -14.20 18.60 -4.28
N ASN A 136 -15.50 18.37 -4.08
CA ASN A 136 -16.57 18.82 -5.00
C ASN A 136 -16.73 20.35 -5.04
N GLU A 137 -16.61 21.01 -3.88
CA GLU A 137 -16.65 22.47 -3.78
C GLU A 137 -15.35 23.10 -4.31
N LEU A 138 -14.22 22.41 -4.15
CA LEU A 138 -12.89 22.85 -4.58
C LEU A 138 -12.82 23.14 -6.09
N GLU A 139 -13.50 22.35 -6.93
CA GLU A 139 -13.58 22.58 -8.38
C GLU A 139 -14.30 23.89 -8.76
N HIS A 140 -15.10 24.43 -7.85
CA HIS A 140 -15.87 25.66 -8.01
C HIS A 140 -15.33 26.82 -7.15
N ALA A 141 -14.25 26.59 -6.39
CA ALA A 141 -13.71 27.55 -5.45
C ALA A 141 -12.94 28.69 -6.16
N THR A 142 -13.25 29.93 -5.79
CA THR A 142 -12.56 31.12 -6.28
C THR A 142 -11.27 31.37 -5.49
N TYR A 143 -10.22 31.87 -6.14
CA TYR A 143 -8.97 32.27 -5.50
C TYR A 143 -9.17 33.30 -4.35
N PRO A 144 -8.45 33.19 -3.22
CA PRO A 144 -7.43 32.19 -2.89
C PRO A 144 -8.01 30.87 -2.38
N ILE A 145 -7.45 29.76 -2.86
CA ILE A 145 -7.82 28.41 -2.41
C ILE A 145 -6.84 27.97 -1.32
N HIS A 146 -7.37 27.45 -0.22
CA HIS A 146 -6.65 26.76 0.85
C HIS A 146 -7.38 25.44 1.13
N LEU A 147 -6.70 24.31 0.90
CA LEU A 147 -7.26 22.97 1.07
C LEU A 147 -6.60 22.29 2.28
N GLN A 148 -7.41 21.91 3.26
CA GLN A 148 -6.96 21.28 4.49
C GLN A 148 -7.54 19.86 4.61
N LEU A 149 -6.73 18.91 5.04
CA LEU A 149 -7.14 17.54 5.35
C LEU A 149 -7.15 17.34 6.86
N HIS A 150 -8.28 16.91 7.39
CA HIS A 150 -8.49 16.64 8.81
C HIS A 150 -8.91 15.20 9.07
N GLU A 151 -8.63 14.73 10.28
CA GLU A 151 -9.15 13.49 10.85
C GLU A 151 -10.32 13.79 11.81
N LYS A 152 -11.48 13.19 11.56
CA LYS A 152 -12.55 13.12 12.55
C LYS A 152 -12.08 12.23 13.70
N THR A 153 -12.14 12.74 14.93
CA THR A 153 -12.12 11.85 16.09
C THR A 153 -13.39 10.98 16.05
N THR A 154 -13.22 9.67 15.91
CA THR A 154 -14.34 8.71 15.95
C THR A 154 -15.05 8.85 17.31
N PRO A 155 -16.39 9.06 17.35
CA PRO A 155 -17.10 8.97 18.62
C PRO A 155 -16.93 7.56 19.20
N THR A 156 -16.76 7.48 20.52
CA THR A 156 -16.53 6.26 21.28
C THR A 156 -17.51 5.13 20.89
N PRO A 157 -17.09 3.85 20.81
CA PRO A 157 -17.88 2.80 20.17
C PRO A 157 -19.33 2.66 20.66
N LEU A 158 -20.22 2.28 19.73
CA LEU A 158 -21.60 1.87 20.04
C LEU A 158 -21.57 0.80 21.15
N GLY A 159 -22.19 1.12 22.29
CA GLY A 159 -22.08 0.33 23.52
C GLY A 159 -22.08 1.20 24.78
N PHE A 160 -21.61 2.46 24.66
CA PHE A 160 -21.80 3.51 25.68
C PHE A 160 -22.98 4.45 25.32
N GLU A 161 -24.06 3.89 24.78
CA GLU A 161 -25.34 4.61 24.69
C GLU A 161 -25.91 4.80 26.10
N ILE A 162 -25.46 5.85 26.79
CA ILE A 162 -26.16 6.38 27.96
C ILE A 162 -27.55 6.77 27.48
N SER A 163 -28.56 6.01 27.93
CA SER A 163 -29.96 6.16 27.53
C SER A 163 -30.39 7.63 27.50
N ALA A 164 -31.09 8.03 26.44
CA ALA A 164 -31.52 9.41 26.14
C ALA A 164 -32.60 9.99 27.11
N HIS A 165 -32.62 9.52 28.36
CA HIS A 165 -33.52 9.92 29.44
C HIS A 165 -32.77 10.30 30.74
N SER A 166 -31.45 10.57 30.67
CA SER A 166 -30.73 11.30 31.72
C SER A 166 -30.86 12.80 31.47
N LEU A 167 -31.26 13.57 32.49
CA LEU A 167 -31.28 15.04 32.43
C LEU A 167 -29.85 15.64 32.43
N ASP A 168 -28.86 14.88 32.89
CA ASP A 168 -27.45 15.16 32.69
C ASP A 168 -27.00 14.47 31.39
N THR A 169 -27.11 15.17 30.27
CA THR A 169 -26.33 14.83 29.08
C THR A 169 -24.88 15.24 29.30
N PRO A 170 -23.92 14.33 29.03
CA PRO A 170 -22.57 14.64 28.62
C PRO A 170 -22.41 16.02 28.03
N ILE A 171 -21.60 16.96 28.55
CA ILE A 171 -21.16 18.03 27.64
C ILE A 171 -20.45 17.30 26.50
N ARG A 172 -21.02 17.36 25.30
CA ARG A 172 -20.49 16.72 24.10
C ARG A 172 -19.22 17.47 23.74
N THR A 173 -18.12 17.08 24.37
CA THR A 173 -16.76 17.54 24.05
C THR A 173 -16.32 16.81 22.79
N ASP A 174 -17.04 17.08 21.70
CA ASP A 174 -16.66 16.70 20.35
C ASP A 174 -15.26 17.31 20.14
N ARG A 175 -14.23 16.46 20.19
CA ARG A 175 -12.85 16.93 20.03
C ARG A 175 -12.73 17.58 18.66
N PRO A 176 -12.09 18.76 18.55
CA PRO A 176 -11.90 19.39 17.26
C PRO A 176 -11.14 18.41 16.33
N PRO A 177 -11.52 18.33 15.05
CA PRO A 177 -10.89 17.40 14.13
C PRO A 177 -9.40 17.74 13.96
N THR A 178 -8.55 16.72 13.96
CA THR A 178 -7.09 16.89 13.93
C THR A 178 -6.66 17.28 12.53
N LEU A 179 -5.97 18.39 12.34
CA LEU A 179 -5.36 18.73 11.05
C LEU A 179 -4.22 17.75 10.75
N ILE A 180 -4.31 17.01 9.65
CA ILE A 180 -3.28 16.08 9.16
C ILE A 180 -2.27 16.83 8.28
N ALA A 181 -2.78 17.60 7.32
CA ALA A 181 -1.98 18.28 6.30
C ALA A 181 -2.78 19.44 5.70
N GLU A 182 -2.09 20.44 5.14
CA GLU A 182 -2.73 21.54 4.40
C GLU A 182 -1.93 21.95 3.16
N SER A 183 -2.64 22.51 2.17
CA SER A 183 -2.01 23.17 1.03
C SER A 183 -1.42 24.52 1.46
N ARG A 184 -0.64 25.15 0.58
CA ARG A 184 -0.36 26.59 0.70
C ARG A 184 -1.68 27.36 0.74
N THR A 185 -1.69 28.48 1.47
CA THR A 185 -2.89 29.29 1.75
C THR A 185 -3.42 30.12 0.57
N HIS A 186 -2.68 30.15 -0.55
CA HIS A 186 -2.94 31.02 -1.70
C HIS A 186 -2.80 30.24 -3.03
N CYS A 187 -3.39 29.04 -3.12
CA CYS A 187 -3.36 28.26 -4.35
C CYS A 187 -4.30 28.89 -5.41
N SER A 188 -3.80 29.02 -6.65
CA SER A 188 -4.52 29.65 -7.78
C SER A 188 -5.53 28.73 -8.47
N THR A 189 -5.42 27.42 -8.30
CA THR A 189 -6.34 26.41 -8.86
C THR A 189 -6.52 25.23 -7.91
N ALA A 190 -7.60 24.48 -8.08
CA ALA A 190 -7.86 23.24 -7.37
C ALA A 190 -6.71 22.22 -7.50
N ALA A 191 -6.17 22.04 -8.70
CA ALA A 191 -5.03 21.15 -8.95
C ALA A 191 -3.76 21.60 -8.19
N ILE A 192 -3.48 22.90 -8.11
CA ILE A 192 -2.35 23.43 -7.34
C ILE A 192 -2.57 23.26 -5.83
N ALA A 193 -3.81 23.38 -5.35
CA ALA A 193 -4.15 23.09 -3.96
C ALA A 193 -3.95 21.60 -3.62
N ARG A 194 -4.41 20.69 -4.49
CA ARG A 194 -4.21 19.24 -4.35
C ARG A 194 -2.73 18.85 -4.39
N ARG A 195 -1.95 19.35 -5.36
CA ARG A 195 -0.49 19.15 -5.44
C ARG A 195 0.22 19.67 -4.19
N SER A 196 -0.17 20.84 -3.70
CA SER A 196 0.45 21.41 -2.49
C SER A 196 0.04 20.68 -1.21
N LEU A 197 -1.15 20.09 -1.14
CA LEU A 197 -1.52 19.19 -0.04
C LEU A 197 -0.74 17.87 -0.13
N ALA A 198 -0.58 17.31 -1.32
CA ALA A 198 0.25 16.14 -1.56
C ALA A 198 1.72 16.38 -1.15
N GLN A 199 2.28 17.56 -1.45
CA GLN A 199 3.60 17.99 -0.95
C GLN A 199 3.66 17.97 0.59
N SER A 200 2.60 18.41 1.29
CA SER A 200 2.54 18.32 2.75
C SER A 200 2.48 16.88 3.25
N LEU A 201 1.72 16.00 2.60
CA LEU A 201 1.59 14.57 2.95
C LEU A 201 2.89 13.79 2.70
N LEU A 202 3.62 14.13 1.64
CA LEU A 202 4.89 13.50 1.23
C LEU A 202 6.13 14.14 1.88
N SER A 203 5.95 15.18 2.70
CA SER A 203 7.05 15.98 3.30
C SER A 203 7.98 15.20 4.24
N ASN A 204 7.59 14.01 4.70
CA ASN A 204 8.44 13.11 5.49
C ASN A 204 9.04 12.00 4.60
N PRO A 205 10.28 12.14 4.11
CA PRO A 205 10.87 11.19 3.17
C PRO A 205 11.05 9.78 3.78
N ALA A 206 11.22 9.67 5.10
CA ALA A 206 11.31 8.36 5.76
C ALA A 206 9.97 7.62 5.74
N SER A 207 8.85 8.32 5.97
CA SER A 207 7.51 7.74 5.82
C SER A 207 7.20 7.34 4.38
N VAL A 208 7.65 8.13 3.40
CA VAL A 208 7.47 7.82 1.97
C VAL A 208 8.30 6.60 1.56
N SER A 209 9.58 6.52 1.96
CA SER A 209 10.41 5.32 1.73
C SER A 209 9.75 4.08 2.32
N ASN A 210 9.34 4.12 3.59
CA ASN A 210 8.68 3.00 4.26
C ASN A 210 7.39 2.55 3.55
N ALA A 211 6.64 3.48 2.93
CA ALA A 211 5.47 3.17 2.13
C ALA A 211 5.83 2.53 0.78
N ILE A 212 6.84 3.05 0.06
CA ILE A 212 7.36 2.44 -1.17
C ILE A 212 7.89 1.03 -0.89
N ASP A 213 8.69 0.88 0.16
CA ASP A 213 9.28 -0.40 0.58
C ASP A 213 8.19 -1.42 0.96
N ARG A 214 7.09 -0.97 1.60
CA ARG A 214 5.90 -1.80 1.86
C ARG A 214 5.30 -2.35 0.56
N TYR A 215 5.09 -1.51 -0.45
CA TYR A 215 4.49 -1.94 -1.71
C TYR A 215 5.46 -2.82 -2.54
N ASN A 216 6.76 -2.55 -2.50
CA ASN A 216 7.78 -3.42 -3.09
C ASN A 216 7.84 -4.81 -2.42
N VAL A 217 7.71 -4.89 -1.09
CA VAL A 217 7.63 -6.18 -0.37
C VAL A 217 6.32 -6.90 -0.70
N LEU A 218 5.19 -6.19 -0.78
CA LEU A 218 3.92 -6.77 -1.24
C LEU A 218 4.04 -7.35 -2.66
N TYR A 219 4.51 -6.56 -3.63
CA TYR A 219 4.80 -7.00 -4.99
C TYR A 219 5.69 -8.26 -4.99
N THR A 220 6.75 -8.26 -4.18
CA THR A 220 7.71 -9.37 -4.04
C THR A 220 7.04 -10.65 -3.53
N LEU A 221 6.18 -10.56 -2.50
CA LEU A 221 5.47 -11.71 -1.95
C LEU A 221 4.47 -12.30 -2.96
N TYR A 222 3.77 -11.43 -3.69
CA TYR A 222 2.76 -11.84 -4.67
C TYR A 222 3.35 -12.38 -5.98
N THR A 223 4.59 -12.00 -6.34
CA THR A 223 5.37 -12.61 -7.45
C THR A 223 6.16 -13.87 -7.06
N THR A 224 6.38 -14.12 -5.77
CA THR A 224 7.23 -15.24 -5.31
C THR A 224 6.57 -16.62 -5.55
N PRO A 225 7.28 -17.63 -6.09
CA PRO A 225 6.74 -18.98 -6.27
C PRO A 225 6.25 -19.60 -4.95
N LEU A 226 5.12 -20.33 -4.97
CA LEU A 226 4.43 -20.82 -3.76
C LEU A 226 5.35 -21.55 -2.78
N ALA A 227 6.17 -22.51 -3.24
CA ALA A 227 7.10 -23.25 -2.36
C ALA A 227 8.13 -22.35 -1.65
N ARG A 228 8.51 -21.21 -2.26
CA ARG A 228 9.41 -20.20 -1.66
C ARG A 228 8.63 -19.29 -0.70
N LEU A 229 7.38 -18.97 -1.03
CA LEU A 229 6.47 -18.21 -0.15
C LEU A 229 6.11 -19.02 1.13
N GLU A 230 5.92 -20.34 1.03
CA GLU A 230 5.76 -21.25 2.17
C GLU A 230 7.02 -21.33 3.06
N ALA A 231 8.21 -21.22 2.46
CA ALA A 231 9.46 -21.16 3.20
C ALA A 231 9.60 -19.82 3.93
N MET A 232 9.27 -18.70 3.26
CA MET A 232 9.21 -17.37 3.86
C MET A 232 8.20 -17.31 5.03
N TYR A 233 6.99 -17.84 4.85
CA TYR A 233 5.99 -17.94 5.91
C TYR A 233 6.51 -18.64 7.18
N ARG A 234 7.16 -19.80 7.00
CA ARG A 234 7.78 -20.55 8.12
C ARG A 234 8.93 -19.77 8.77
N ALA A 235 9.74 -19.06 7.98
CA ALA A 235 10.81 -18.20 8.49
C ALA A 235 10.25 -17.04 9.32
N MET A 236 9.17 -16.39 8.87
CA MET A 236 8.50 -15.29 9.59
C MET A 236 7.84 -15.77 10.89
N CYS A 237 7.18 -16.93 10.88
CA CYS A 237 6.67 -17.56 12.10
C CYS A 237 7.80 -17.90 13.09
N THR A 238 9.00 -18.22 12.61
CA THR A 238 10.18 -18.45 13.46
C THR A 238 10.73 -17.12 14.01
N MET A 239 10.83 -16.09 13.16
CA MET A 239 11.22 -14.72 13.56
C MET A 239 10.30 -14.15 14.66
N ALA A 240 9.00 -14.48 14.64
CA ALA A 240 8.06 -14.02 15.66
C ALA A 240 8.42 -14.47 17.09
N ILE A 241 9.17 -15.58 17.24
CA ILE A 241 9.53 -16.17 18.54
C ILE A 241 11.02 -16.02 18.93
N ILE A 242 11.88 -15.44 18.08
CA ILE A 242 13.30 -15.24 18.46
C ILE A 242 13.43 -14.21 19.59
N PRO A 243 14.39 -14.36 20.53
CA PRO A 243 14.64 -13.38 21.59
C PRO A 243 15.01 -12.00 21.05
N ASP A 244 14.74 -10.94 21.81
CA ASP A 244 15.03 -9.56 21.37
C ASP A 244 16.53 -9.27 21.19
N CYS A 245 17.42 -9.97 21.91
CA CYS A 245 18.86 -9.90 21.65
C CYS A 245 19.20 -10.45 20.25
N GLU A 246 18.65 -11.60 19.85
CA GLU A 246 18.84 -12.16 18.52
C GLU A 246 18.25 -11.24 17.44
N TRP A 247 17.06 -10.67 17.68
CA TRP A 247 16.44 -9.69 16.78
C TRP A 247 17.35 -8.49 16.51
N LEU A 248 17.89 -7.88 17.57
CA LEU A 248 18.76 -6.71 17.47
C LEU A 248 20.12 -7.06 16.85
N GLU A 249 20.70 -8.23 17.17
CA GLU A 249 21.95 -8.71 16.57
C GLU A 249 21.80 -8.99 15.08
N ARG A 250 20.70 -9.64 14.64
CA ARG A 250 20.41 -9.87 13.22
C ARG A 250 20.19 -8.56 12.48
N LEU A 251 19.39 -7.65 13.02
CA LEU A 251 19.18 -6.33 12.43
C LEU A 251 20.51 -5.55 12.31
N ALA A 252 21.38 -5.61 13.33
CA ALA A 252 22.70 -4.99 13.28
C ALA A 252 23.59 -5.60 12.18
N GLN A 253 23.64 -6.94 12.06
CA GLN A 253 24.38 -7.64 11.00
C GLN A 253 23.89 -7.26 9.61
N LEU A 254 22.57 -7.22 9.39
CA LEU A 254 21.97 -6.83 8.10
C LEU A 254 22.18 -5.34 7.78
N ARG A 255 22.38 -4.47 8.78
CA ARG A 255 22.87 -3.08 8.59
C ARG A 255 24.37 -2.99 8.28
N GLY A 256 25.08 -4.11 8.19
CA GLY A 256 26.53 -4.13 7.98
C GLY A 256 27.36 -3.85 9.24
N ILE A 257 26.79 -4.01 10.44
CA ILE A 257 27.52 -3.89 11.71
C ILE A 257 28.16 -5.24 12.05
N VAL A 258 29.49 -5.30 11.98
CA VAL A 258 30.29 -6.49 12.30
C VAL A 258 31.23 -6.16 13.47
N ASN A 259 31.22 -6.98 14.53
CA ASN A 259 32.01 -6.76 15.75
C ASN A 259 31.80 -5.35 16.37
N GLY A 260 30.60 -4.79 16.27
CA GLY A 260 30.26 -3.45 16.75
C GLY A 260 30.77 -2.29 15.87
N GLN A 261 31.33 -2.58 14.69
CA GLN A 261 31.78 -1.57 13.72
C GLN A 261 30.89 -1.59 12.47
N TYR A 262 30.46 -0.41 12.02
CA TYR A 262 29.74 -0.26 10.76
C TYR A 262 30.72 -0.39 9.58
N LEU A 263 30.49 -1.38 8.72
CA LEU A 263 31.30 -1.61 7.52
C LEU A 263 30.54 -1.12 6.28
N VAL A 264 31.09 -0.09 5.64
CA VAL A 264 30.51 0.50 4.41
C VAL A 264 30.43 -0.55 3.31
N GLY A 265 29.22 -0.77 2.76
CA GLY A 265 28.97 -1.75 1.71
C GLY A 265 28.88 -3.21 2.18
N ALA A 266 28.78 -3.46 3.49
CA ALA A 266 28.58 -4.81 4.04
C ALA A 266 27.14 -5.09 4.52
N GLY A 267 26.25 -4.10 4.46
CA GLY A 267 24.83 -4.26 4.77
C GLY A 267 24.03 -4.80 3.59
N VAL A 268 22.77 -5.14 3.86
CA VAL A 268 21.79 -5.55 2.84
C VAL A 268 21.54 -4.38 1.88
N ASP A 269 21.68 -4.65 0.58
CA ASP A 269 21.47 -3.71 -0.51
C ASP A 269 20.54 -4.29 -1.59
N GLU A 270 20.35 -3.56 -2.69
CA GLU A 270 19.52 -3.99 -3.82
C GLU A 270 19.98 -5.30 -4.49
N ASN A 271 21.28 -5.60 -4.39
CA ASN A 271 21.92 -6.79 -4.96
C ASN A 271 21.76 -8.04 -4.09
N CYS A 272 21.39 -7.88 -2.82
CA CYS A 272 21.14 -8.98 -1.91
C CYS A 272 19.91 -9.82 -2.29
N SER A 273 19.86 -11.05 -1.78
CA SER A 273 18.73 -11.95 -2.01
C SER A 273 17.42 -11.35 -1.50
N VAL A 274 16.32 -11.75 -2.15
CA VAL A 274 14.96 -11.34 -1.77
C VAL A 274 14.70 -11.66 -0.31
N GLU A 275 15.10 -12.84 0.16
CA GLU A 275 14.97 -13.26 1.56
C GLU A 275 15.67 -12.32 2.52
N ALA A 276 16.93 -11.93 2.23
CA ALA A 276 17.69 -11.04 3.11
C ALA A 276 17.08 -9.62 3.16
N ARG A 277 16.54 -9.14 2.03
CA ARG A 277 15.84 -7.84 1.95
C ARG A 277 14.50 -7.84 2.68
N VAL A 278 13.72 -8.92 2.55
CA VAL A 278 12.47 -9.10 3.30
C VAL A 278 12.75 -9.29 4.80
N GLU A 279 13.78 -10.07 5.18
CA GLU A 279 14.22 -10.21 6.56
C GLU A 279 14.62 -8.86 7.16
N TYR A 280 15.44 -8.08 6.45
CA TYR A 280 15.86 -6.74 6.87
C TYR A 280 14.66 -5.81 7.11
N TYR A 281 13.76 -5.71 6.14
CA TYR A 281 12.54 -4.90 6.24
C TYR A 281 11.67 -5.31 7.45
N LEU A 282 11.41 -6.61 7.62
CA LEU A 282 10.58 -7.13 8.72
C LEU A 282 11.21 -6.91 10.10
N LEU A 283 12.55 -6.97 10.20
CA LEU A 283 13.26 -6.66 11.44
C LEU A 283 13.27 -5.15 11.76
N GLU A 284 13.29 -4.29 10.74
CA GLU A 284 13.30 -2.83 10.87
C GLU A 284 11.92 -2.25 11.26
N ILE A 285 10.81 -2.74 10.68
CA ILE A 285 9.45 -2.33 11.07
C ILE A 285 9.04 -2.81 12.48
N GLY A 286 9.77 -3.79 13.03
CA GLY A 286 9.58 -4.30 14.38
C GLY A 286 8.47 -5.35 14.55
N ARG A 287 8.57 -6.10 15.66
CA ARG A 287 7.74 -7.27 15.98
C ARG A 287 6.23 -6.99 16.00
N GLY A 288 5.81 -5.77 16.39
CA GLY A 288 4.40 -5.39 16.43
C GLY A 288 3.70 -5.43 15.07
N LEU A 289 4.43 -5.17 13.97
CA LEU A 289 3.89 -5.26 12.61
C LEU A 289 4.10 -6.65 11.97
N LEU A 290 5.06 -7.44 12.47
CA LEU A 290 5.38 -8.77 11.92
C LEU A 290 4.16 -9.70 11.90
N GLU A 291 3.29 -9.68 12.91
CA GLU A 291 2.07 -10.51 12.92
C GLU A 291 1.06 -10.15 11.82
N SER A 292 1.02 -8.87 11.41
CA SER A 292 0.21 -8.42 10.28
C SER A 292 0.80 -8.94 8.97
N TRP A 293 2.13 -8.89 8.82
CA TRP A 293 2.84 -9.46 7.67
C TRP A 293 2.71 -10.98 7.57
N ILE A 294 2.77 -11.72 8.69
CA ILE A 294 2.51 -13.17 8.71
C ILE A 294 1.09 -13.47 8.22
N ARG A 295 0.09 -12.68 8.66
CA ARG A 295 -1.29 -12.78 8.16
C ARG A 295 -1.38 -12.49 6.65
N MET A 296 -0.69 -11.46 6.15
CA MET A 296 -0.69 -11.16 4.71
C MET A 296 -0.03 -12.24 3.86
N VAL A 297 1.09 -12.82 4.31
CA VAL A 297 1.75 -13.92 3.58
C VAL A 297 0.84 -15.14 3.52
N ARG A 298 0.10 -15.43 4.60
CA ARG A 298 -0.93 -16.48 4.59
C ARG A 298 -2.04 -16.17 3.58
N VAL A 299 -2.58 -14.96 3.58
CA VAL A 299 -3.57 -14.52 2.58
C VAL A 299 -3.04 -14.65 1.15
N CYS A 300 -1.76 -14.37 0.91
CA CYS A 300 -1.13 -14.55 -0.41
C CYS A 300 -0.95 -16.03 -0.80
N LEU A 301 -0.73 -16.94 0.18
CA LEU A 301 -0.70 -18.38 -0.04
C LEU A 301 -2.10 -18.97 -0.33
N ASP A 302 -3.15 -18.37 0.25
CA ASP A 302 -4.54 -18.80 0.08
C ASP A 302 -5.17 -18.31 -1.26
N LYS A 303 -4.48 -17.47 -2.05
CA LYS A 303 -4.95 -16.91 -3.34
C LYS A 303 -4.50 -17.73 -4.55
N GLU A 304 -5.37 -17.79 -5.55
CA GLU A 304 -5.09 -18.41 -6.86
C GLU A 304 -4.11 -17.55 -7.70
N GLU A 305 -3.48 -18.14 -8.71
CA GLU A 305 -2.44 -17.47 -9.52
C GLU A 305 -2.92 -16.19 -10.21
N ASP A 306 -4.12 -16.22 -10.82
CA ASP A 306 -4.73 -15.05 -11.46
C ASP A 306 -5.05 -13.93 -10.45
N GLN A 307 -5.53 -14.28 -9.26
CA GLN A 307 -5.79 -13.33 -8.17
C GLN A 307 -4.50 -12.70 -7.67
N ARG A 308 -3.42 -13.49 -7.58
CA ARG A 308 -2.09 -12.99 -7.21
C ARG A 308 -1.54 -12.06 -8.28
N ALA A 309 -1.65 -12.41 -9.56
CA ALA A 309 -1.25 -11.56 -10.68
C ALA A 309 -1.98 -10.21 -10.68
N ALA A 310 -3.30 -10.18 -10.44
CA ALA A 310 -4.05 -8.92 -10.32
C ALA A 310 -3.52 -8.04 -9.16
N CYS A 311 -3.14 -8.64 -8.03
CA CYS A 311 -2.55 -7.91 -6.90
C CYS A 311 -1.12 -7.42 -7.21
N VAL A 312 -0.32 -8.17 -7.97
CA VAL A 312 1.03 -7.77 -8.40
C VAL A 312 1.00 -6.44 -9.16
N GLU A 313 0.07 -6.30 -10.11
CA GLU A 313 -0.11 -5.04 -10.88
C GLU A 313 -0.43 -3.87 -9.94
N VAL A 314 -1.40 -4.04 -9.03
CA VAL A 314 -1.79 -3.00 -8.06
C VAL A 314 -0.62 -2.57 -7.17
N TYR A 315 0.17 -3.52 -6.66
CA TYR A 315 1.29 -3.18 -5.76
C TYR A 315 2.50 -2.58 -6.50
N ARG A 316 2.75 -2.97 -7.76
CA ARG A 316 3.74 -2.30 -8.61
C ARG A 316 3.34 -0.85 -8.87
N ASP A 317 2.12 -0.65 -9.38
CA ASP A 317 1.59 0.67 -9.73
C ASP A 317 1.51 1.60 -8.50
N ALA A 318 1.29 1.06 -7.30
CA ALA A 318 1.35 1.80 -6.03
C ALA A 318 2.77 2.30 -5.70
N ALA A 319 3.78 1.42 -5.79
CA ALA A 319 5.17 1.78 -5.54
C ALA A 319 5.69 2.82 -6.56
N GLU A 320 5.41 2.60 -7.85
CA GLU A 320 5.77 3.52 -8.94
C GLU A 320 5.08 4.88 -8.80
N PHE A 321 3.79 4.90 -8.45
CA PHE A 321 3.08 6.14 -8.21
C PHE A 321 3.65 6.94 -7.03
N LEU A 322 3.97 6.28 -5.90
CA LEU A 322 4.57 6.96 -4.75
C LEU A 322 5.96 7.53 -5.05
N ALA A 323 6.81 6.78 -5.76
CA ALA A 323 8.12 7.26 -6.17
C ALA A 323 8.00 8.51 -7.05
N ARG A 324 7.22 8.44 -8.14
CA ARG A 324 6.98 9.58 -9.03
C ARG A 324 6.31 10.77 -8.31
N ALA A 325 5.35 10.51 -7.44
CA ALA A 325 4.68 11.55 -6.66
C ALA A 325 5.64 12.25 -5.69
N SER A 326 6.55 11.50 -5.06
CA SER A 326 7.60 12.04 -4.19
C SER A 326 8.54 12.94 -4.98
N ASP A 327 9.10 12.43 -6.09
CA ASP A 327 10.05 13.18 -6.92
C ASP A 327 9.41 14.49 -7.44
N GLU A 328 8.19 14.42 -7.99
CA GLU A 328 7.49 15.57 -8.54
C GLU A 328 7.18 16.69 -7.53
N VAL A 329 6.96 16.38 -6.24
CA VAL A 329 6.63 17.39 -5.22
C VAL A 329 7.84 17.85 -4.39
N MET A 330 9.00 17.21 -4.56
CA MET A 330 10.23 17.56 -3.84
C MET A 330 11.23 18.36 -4.70
N ASP A 331 11.04 18.39 -6.03
CA ASP A 331 11.65 19.35 -6.98
C ASP A 331 11.03 20.77 -6.92
#